data_AF-A0A7S2P9T9-F1
#
_entry.id   AF-A0A7S2P9T9-F1
#
_cell.length_a   1.000
_cell.length_b   1.000
_cell.length_c   1.000
_cell.angle_alpha   90.00
_cell.angle_beta   90.00
_cell.angle_gamma   90.00
#
_symmetry.space_group_name_H-M   'P 1'
#
loop_
_entity.id
_entity.type
_entity.pdbx_description
1 polymer ?
#
loop_
_entity_poly.entity_id
_entity_poly.type
_entity_poly.pdbx_seq_one_letter_code
_entity_poly.pdbx_strand_id
1 'polypeptide(L)'
;ESDEESAEESIPPLKNDVDVYSDEQQRQAWRNQQPMVLGSRQRHGSAKIDEHRIIIVGGSDAVDGNRLSSCFIYDVRTQKSTPLCNDMPAAVAGCRVVADEKYVYVIGGYDASFFSSVNTVYRLCLKTKK
;
A
#
# COMPACT_ATOMS: atom_id res chain seq x y z
N GLU A 1 -34.43 67.67 -14.92
CA GLU A 1 -33.14 67.60 -14.21
C GLU A 1 -33.15 66.34 -13.35
N SER A 2 -32.08 65.55 -13.50
CA SER A 2 -31.52 64.51 -12.63
C SER A 2 -32.49 63.44 -12.10
N ASP A 3 -32.46 62.20 -12.60
CA ASP A 3 -31.42 61.17 -12.40
C ASP A 3 -31.18 60.85 -10.92
N GLU A 4 -31.70 59.70 -10.48
CA GLU A 4 -31.08 58.85 -9.45
C GLU A 4 -31.75 57.46 -9.52
N GLU A 5 -31.30 56.66 -10.49
CA GLU A 5 -31.54 55.21 -10.55
C GLU A 5 -30.52 54.55 -9.62
N SER A 6 -30.92 54.31 -8.38
CA SER A 6 -30.13 53.59 -7.37
C SER A 6 -30.10 52.10 -7.72
N ALA A 7 -29.09 51.68 -8.47
CA ALA A 7 -28.82 50.25 -8.68
C ALA A 7 -28.35 49.62 -7.36
N GLU A 8 -29.21 48.81 -6.73
CA GLU A 8 -28.78 47.89 -5.68
C GLU A 8 -27.87 46.82 -6.29
N GLU A 9 -26.57 46.99 -6.08
CA GLU A 9 -25.57 45.97 -6.41
C GLU A 9 -25.79 44.76 -5.49
N SER A 10 -26.45 43.73 -6.03
CA SER A 10 -26.69 42.47 -5.34
C SER A 10 -25.35 41.82 -4.98
N ILE A 11 -25.00 41.84 -3.69
CA ILE A 11 -23.84 41.15 -3.13
C ILE A 11 -24.04 39.64 -3.36
N PRO A 12 -23.15 38.93 -4.09
CA PRO A 12 -23.26 37.48 -4.21
C PRO A 12 -23.12 36.86 -2.81
N PRO A 13 -23.91 35.82 -2.47
CA PRO A 13 -23.87 35.23 -1.14
C PRO A 13 -22.44 34.74 -0.85
N LEU A 14 -21.91 35.15 0.29
CA LEU A 14 -20.68 34.61 0.87
C LEU A 14 -20.82 33.09 0.89
N LYS A 15 -20.03 32.41 0.06
CA LYS A 15 -19.97 30.96 0.03
C LYS A 15 -19.43 30.54 1.39
N ASN A 16 -20.31 30.01 2.25
CA ASN A 16 -20.00 29.65 3.63
C ASN A 16 -18.65 28.91 3.69
N ASP A 17 -17.70 29.46 4.46
CA ASP A 17 -16.38 28.87 4.74
C ASP A 17 -16.45 27.49 5.44
N VAL A 18 -17.66 27.01 5.74
CA VAL A 18 -17.95 25.75 6.42
C VAL A 18 -17.89 24.53 5.48
N ASP A 19 -18.00 24.73 4.16
CA ASP A 19 -18.00 23.61 3.19
C ASP A 19 -16.61 23.18 2.71
N VAL A 20 -15.56 23.98 2.93
CA VAL A 20 -14.20 23.62 2.48
C VAL A 20 -13.46 22.76 3.52
N TYR A 21 -13.81 22.89 4.81
CA TYR A 21 -13.14 22.14 5.89
C TYR A 21 -13.69 20.71 6.09
N SER A 22 -14.93 20.43 5.67
CA SER A 22 -15.58 19.13 5.87
C SER A 22 -15.12 18.07 4.84
N ASP A 23 -14.75 18.50 3.63
CA ASP A 23 -14.26 17.61 2.57
C ASP A 23 -12.81 17.16 2.79
N GLU A 24 -11.97 18.02 3.38
CA GLU A 24 -10.54 17.73 3.57
C GLU A 24 -10.31 16.73 4.71
N GLN A 25 -11.13 16.79 5.76
CA GLN A 25 -11.10 15.82 6.86
C GLN A 25 -11.63 14.43 6.46
N GLN A 26 -12.58 14.35 5.51
CA GLN A 26 -13.02 13.05 4.96
C GLN A 26 -11.97 12.38 4.06
N ARG A 27 -11.00 13.16 3.53
CA ARG A 27 -9.88 12.68 2.71
C ARG A 27 -8.71 12.13 3.52
N GLN A 28 -8.54 12.58 4.77
CA GLN A 28 -7.49 12.12 5.67
C GLN A 28 -7.97 11.08 6.69
N ALA A 29 -9.13 10.47 6.46
CA ALA A 29 -9.68 9.44 7.34
C ALA A 29 -9.16 8.04 6.97
N TRP A 30 -8.74 7.27 7.99
CA TRP A 30 -8.50 5.84 7.84
C TRP A 30 -9.79 5.12 7.44
N ARG A 31 -9.72 4.27 6.42
CA ARG A 31 -10.86 3.46 5.96
C ARG A 31 -10.48 2.00 5.88
N ASN A 32 -11.31 1.15 6.48
CA ASN A 32 -11.17 -0.29 6.33
C ASN A 32 -11.35 -0.68 4.86
N GLN A 33 -10.41 -1.46 4.34
CA GLN A 33 -10.49 -2.09 3.02
C GLN A 33 -10.86 -3.57 3.18
N GLN A 34 -11.14 -4.23 2.07
CA GLN A 34 -11.35 -5.69 2.08
C GLN A 34 -10.14 -6.39 2.72
N PRO A 35 -10.37 -7.36 3.64
CA PRO A 35 -9.30 -8.13 4.24
C PRO A 35 -8.49 -8.87 3.18
N MET A 36 -7.19 -8.97 3.43
CA MET A 36 -6.29 -9.78 2.62
C MET A 36 -6.62 -11.27 2.78
N VAL A 37 -7.11 -11.90 1.70
CA VAL A 37 -7.58 -13.29 1.69
C VAL A 37 -6.47 -14.35 1.70
N LEU A 38 -5.20 -13.97 1.50
CA LEU A 38 -4.05 -14.89 1.44
C LEU A 38 -3.36 -15.13 2.80
N GLY A 39 -4.18 -15.17 3.86
CA GLY A 39 -3.76 -15.48 5.22
C GLY A 39 -3.23 -14.27 6.00
N SER A 40 -3.61 -14.20 7.28
CA SER A 40 -3.10 -13.21 8.22
C SER A 40 -1.60 -13.38 8.44
N ARG A 41 -0.85 -12.29 8.43
CA ARG A 41 0.61 -12.28 8.59
C ARG A 41 1.12 -11.02 9.25
N GLN A 42 2.24 -11.14 9.95
CA GLN A 42 2.97 -10.04 10.58
C GLN A 42 4.42 -9.99 10.11
N ARG A 43 5.10 -8.85 10.33
CA ARG A 43 6.52 -8.64 9.95
C ARG A 43 6.81 -8.93 8.47
N HIS A 44 5.82 -8.81 7.59
CA HIS A 44 6.03 -8.93 6.15
C HIS A 44 6.71 -7.67 5.60
N GLY A 45 7.33 -7.80 4.45
CA GLY A 45 7.80 -6.67 3.68
C GLY A 45 6.76 -6.25 2.63
N SER A 46 6.70 -4.96 2.30
CA SER A 46 5.85 -4.47 1.22
C SER A 46 6.48 -3.31 0.46
N ALA A 47 6.15 -3.19 -0.83
CA ALA A 47 6.57 -2.06 -1.65
C ALA A 47 5.56 -1.79 -2.78
N LYS A 48 5.40 -0.53 -3.15
CA LYS A 48 4.67 -0.13 -4.35
C LYS A 48 5.47 -0.56 -5.59
N ILE A 49 4.85 -1.29 -6.51
CA ILE A 49 5.49 -1.73 -7.77
C ILE A 49 4.96 -0.98 -8.99
N ASP A 50 3.77 -0.39 -8.90
CA ASP A 50 3.26 0.65 -9.80
C ASP A 50 2.10 1.44 -9.16
N GLU A 51 1.40 2.28 -9.92
CA GLU A 51 0.29 3.11 -9.46
C GLU A 51 -0.83 2.35 -8.73
N HIS A 52 -1.05 1.08 -9.05
CA HIS A 52 -2.19 0.33 -8.56
C HIS A 52 -1.82 -0.98 -7.86
N ARG A 53 -0.54 -1.36 -7.86
CA ARG A 53 -0.10 -2.64 -7.35
C ARG A 53 0.96 -2.48 -6.26
N ILE A 54 0.78 -3.25 -5.19
CA ILE A 54 1.71 -3.37 -4.07
C ILE A 54 2.14 -4.82 -3.99
N ILE A 55 3.44 -5.08 -3.93
CA ILE A 55 3.94 -6.42 -3.61
C ILE A 55 4.04 -6.57 -2.10
N ILE A 56 3.64 -7.73 -1.60
CA ILE A 56 3.80 -8.12 -0.20
C ILE A 56 4.53 -9.46 -0.18
N VAL A 57 5.58 -9.55 0.64
CA VAL A 57 6.51 -10.68 0.65
C VAL A 57 6.78 -11.17 2.06
N GLY A 58 6.82 -12.49 2.21
CA GLY A 58 7.18 -13.18 3.43
C GLY A 58 6.36 -12.77 4.65
N GLY A 59 7.07 -12.56 5.76
CA GLY A 59 6.49 -12.37 7.08
C GLY A 59 6.36 -13.70 7.83
N SER A 60 5.58 -13.68 8.90
CA SER A 60 5.18 -14.88 9.60
C SER A 60 3.67 -14.98 9.68
N ASP A 61 3.13 -16.20 9.59
CA ASP A 61 1.71 -16.41 9.82
C ASP A 61 1.31 -15.98 11.26
N ALA A 62 0.03 -15.68 11.44
CA ALA A 62 -0.49 -15.24 12.73
C ALA A 62 -0.88 -16.41 13.66
N VAL A 63 -0.85 -17.65 13.17
CA VAL A 63 -1.39 -18.83 13.88
C VAL A 63 -0.27 -19.49 14.69
N ASP A 64 0.80 -19.89 14.01
CA ASP A 64 1.92 -20.64 14.56
C ASP A 64 3.21 -19.80 14.57
N GLY A 65 3.21 -18.65 13.88
CA GLY A 65 4.39 -17.81 13.74
C GLY A 65 5.41 -18.37 12.74
N ASN A 66 5.00 -19.30 11.86
CA ASN A 66 5.91 -19.85 10.86
C ASN A 66 6.28 -18.77 9.85
N ARG A 67 7.55 -18.77 9.42
CA ARG A 67 8.04 -17.83 8.41
C ARG A 67 7.49 -18.23 7.06
N LEU A 68 7.21 -17.24 6.24
CA LEU A 68 6.63 -17.43 4.93
C LEU A 68 7.66 -17.07 3.85
N SER A 69 7.74 -17.90 2.82
CA SER A 69 8.37 -17.58 1.52
C SER A 69 7.38 -16.96 0.53
N SER A 70 6.08 -17.05 0.85
CA SER A 70 4.99 -16.64 -0.03
C SER A 70 5.01 -15.16 -0.33
N CYS A 71 4.71 -14.85 -1.59
CA CYS A 71 4.61 -13.49 -2.09
C CYS A 71 3.29 -13.31 -2.86
N PHE A 72 2.73 -12.12 -2.81
CA PHE A 72 1.51 -11.79 -3.56
C PHE A 72 1.49 -10.32 -3.96
N ILE A 73 0.72 -10.02 -4.99
CA ILE A 73 0.44 -8.68 -5.47
C ILE A 73 -0.96 -8.30 -5.00
N TYR A 74 -1.07 -7.18 -4.29
CA TYR A 74 -2.32 -6.54 -3.97
C TYR A 74 -2.62 -5.45 -4.99
N ASP A 75 -3.76 -5.58 -5.68
CA ASP A 75 -4.29 -4.57 -6.58
C ASP A 75 -5.24 -3.65 -5.80
N VAL A 76 -4.88 -2.38 -5.66
CA VAL A 76 -5.61 -1.41 -4.83
C VAL A 76 -6.95 -0.98 -5.45
N ARG A 77 -7.14 -1.17 -6.77
CA ARG A 77 -8.40 -0.82 -7.46
C ARG A 77 -9.46 -1.88 -7.22
N THR A 78 -9.06 -3.14 -7.30
CA THR A 78 -9.94 -4.30 -7.13
C THR A 78 -9.99 -4.80 -5.69
N GLN A 79 -9.04 -4.37 -4.86
CA GLN A 79 -8.81 -4.84 -3.50
C GLN A 79 -8.56 -6.36 -3.42
N LYS A 80 -8.03 -6.95 -4.50
CA LYS A 80 -7.73 -8.37 -4.58
C LYS A 80 -6.25 -8.63 -4.45
N SER A 81 -5.92 -9.76 -3.84
CA SER A 81 -4.55 -10.27 -3.75
C SER A 81 -4.38 -11.44 -4.71
N THR A 82 -3.28 -11.47 -5.46
CA THR A 82 -2.94 -12.56 -6.38
C THR A 82 -1.56 -13.12 -6.00
N PRO A 83 -1.43 -14.43 -5.75
CA PRO A 83 -0.13 -15.02 -5.43
C PRO A 83 0.85 -14.88 -6.61
N LEU A 84 2.13 -14.70 -6.30
CA LEU A 84 3.18 -14.81 -7.32
C LEU A 84 3.34 -16.28 -7.75
N CYS A 85 3.77 -16.50 -8.99
CA CYS A 85 4.03 -17.85 -9.49
C CYS A 85 5.21 -18.54 -8.79
N ASN A 86 6.15 -17.77 -8.23
CA ASN A 86 7.31 -18.28 -7.51
C ASN A 86 7.42 -17.58 -6.17
N ASP A 87 7.67 -18.38 -5.14
CA ASP A 87 8.01 -17.92 -3.80
C ASP A 87 9.45 -17.41 -3.72
N MET A 88 9.78 -16.74 -2.60
CA MET A 88 11.17 -16.43 -2.28
C MET A 88 11.99 -17.71 -2.10
N PRO A 89 13.30 -17.70 -2.40
CA PRO A 89 14.17 -18.86 -2.20
C PRO A 89 14.23 -19.37 -0.75
N ALA A 90 13.93 -18.50 0.22
CA ALA A 90 13.82 -18.86 1.63
C ALA A 90 12.69 -18.07 2.30
N ALA A 91 12.10 -18.66 3.34
CA ALA A 91 11.13 -18.00 4.17
C ALA A 91 11.82 -16.95 5.06
N VAL A 92 11.33 -15.71 5.03
CA VAL A 92 11.90 -14.60 5.81
C VAL A 92 10.81 -13.76 6.45
N ALA A 93 11.04 -13.33 7.69
CA ALA A 93 10.22 -12.36 8.39
C ALA A 93 11.08 -11.15 8.80
N GLY A 94 10.45 -9.98 8.96
CA GLY A 94 11.12 -8.74 9.35
C GLY A 94 12.03 -8.14 8.28
N CYS A 95 11.91 -8.59 7.03
CA CYS A 95 12.71 -8.08 5.92
C CYS A 95 12.34 -6.63 5.55
N ARG A 96 13.20 -6.01 4.74
CA ARG A 96 12.92 -4.72 4.08
C ARG A 96 12.75 -4.94 2.59
N VAL A 97 11.84 -4.19 1.99
CA VAL A 97 11.50 -4.32 0.57
C VAL A 97 11.57 -2.95 -0.08
N VAL A 98 12.29 -2.88 -1.20
CA VAL A 98 12.37 -1.71 -2.05
C VAL A 98 12.13 -2.15 -3.48
N ALA A 99 11.51 -1.28 -4.27
CA ALA A 99 11.20 -1.56 -5.67
C ALA A 99 11.66 -0.41 -6.55
N ASP A 100 12.10 -0.75 -7.76
CA ASP A 100 12.31 0.14 -8.88
C ASP A 100 11.42 -0.32 -10.07
N GLU A 101 11.53 0.35 -11.21
CA GLU A 101 10.71 0.05 -12.41
C GLU A 101 10.87 -1.39 -12.93
N LYS A 102 11.98 -2.07 -12.60
CA LYS A 102 12.34 -3.36 -13.15
C LYS A 102 12.36 -4.47 -12.10
N TYR A 103 12.67 -4.12 -10.85
CA TYR A 103 13.01 -5.07 -9.81
C TYR A 103 12.38 -4.74 -8.46
N VAL A 104 12.15 -5.81 -7.70
CA VAL A 104 11.90 -5.74 -6.25
C VAL A 104 13.08 -6.38 -5.55
N TYR A 105 13.60 -5.73 -4.52
CA TYR A 105 14.65 -6.25 -3.66
C TYR A 105 14.10 -6.55 -2.28
N VAL A 106 14.41 -7.73 -1.76
CA VAL A 106 14.09 -8.16 -0.39
C VAL A 106 15.40 -8.31 0.36
N ILE A 107 15.58 -7.52 1.42
CA ILE A 107 16.86 -7.34 2.10
C ILE A 107 16.72 -7.77 3.56
N GLY A 108 17.57 -8.71 3.96
CA GLY A 108 17.73 -9.19 5.32
C GLY A 108 16.45 -9.75 5.95
N GLY A 109 16.32 -9.55 7.25
CA GLY A 109 15.26 -10.12 8.08
C GLY A 109 15.79 -11.26 8.93
N TYR A 110 14.90 -12.19 9.28
CA TYR A 110 15.21 -13.38 10.07
C TYR A 110 14.65 -14.61 9.35
N ASP A 111 15.43 -15.67 9.33
CA ASP A 111 15.01 -16.94 8.73
C ASP A 111 14.16 -17.76 9.72
N ALA A 112 14.00 -19.05 9.44
CA ALA A 112 13.27 -19.97 10.31
C ALA A 112 13.93 -20.13 11.70
N SER A 113 15.23 -19.87 11.82
CA SER A 113 15.90 -19.71 13.11
C SER A 113 15.56 -18.33 13.67
N PHE A 114 14.66 -18.30 14.66
CA PHE A 114 14.20 -17.08 15.34
C PHE A 114 15.33 -16.14 15.79
N PHE A 115 16.53 -16.66 15.99
CA PHE A 115 17.68 -15.94 16.55
C PHE A 115 18.70 -15.52 15.50
N SER A 116 18.54 -15.90 14.23
CA SER A 116 19.50 -15.58 13.18
C SER A 116 18.98 -14.48 12.28
N SER A 117 19.68 -13.34 12.29
CA SER A 117 19.48 -12.33 11.24
C SER A 117 20.14 -12.82 9.97
N VAL A 118 19.45 -12.69 8.84
CA VAL A 118 20.04 -12.97 7.53
C VAL A 118 20.57 -11.69 6.90
N ASN A 119 21.67 -11.80 6.17
CA ASN A 119 22.27 -10.75 5.37
C ASN A 119 21.98 -10.92 3.86
N THR A 120 20.99 -11.76 3.53
CA THR A 120 20.65 -12.07 2.14
C THR A 120 19.94 -10.91 1.45
N VAL A 121 20.18 -10.80 0.14
CA VAL A 121 19.46 -9.88 -0.74
C VAL A 121 18.87 -10.69 -1.88
N TYR A 122 17.55 -10.78 -1.94
CA TYR A 122 16.84 -11.37 -3.06
C TYR A 122 16.38 -10.29 -4.03
N ARG A 123 16.35 -10.64 -5.32
CA ARG A 123 15.82 -9.76 -6.37
C ARG A 123 14.78 -10.51 -7.20
N LEU A 124 13.61 -9.91 -7.36
CA LEU A 124 12.55 -10.36 -8.26
C LEU A 124 12.46 -9.42 -9.46
N CYS A 125 12.32 -9.96 -10.67
CA CYS A 125 12.06 -9.19 -11.88
C CYS A 125 10.56 -8.96 -12.07
N LEU A 126 10.13 -7.70 -12.22
CA LEU A 126 8.72 -7.33 -12.43
C LEU A 126 8.22 -7.59 -13.85
N LYS A 127 9.13 -7.77 -14.82
CA LYS A 127 8.75 -8.16 -16.17
C LYS A 127 8.29 -9.61 -16.14
N THR A 128 6.98 -9.82 -16.29
CA THR A 128 6.45 -11.11 -16.73
C THR A 128 7.02 -11.40 -18.11
N LYS A 129 7.54 -12.62 -18.33
CA LYS A 129 7.96 -13.05 -19.67
C LYS A 129 6.76 -12.82 -20.62
N LYS A 130 7.02 -12.14 -21.74
CA LYS A 130 6.06 -12.05 -22.85
C LYS A 130 5.75 -13.43 -23.37
#